data_AF-A0A2A4IZ08-F1
#
_entry.id   AF-A0A2A4IZ08-F1
#
_cell.length_a   1.000
_cell.length_b   1.000
_cell.length_c   1.000
_cell.angle_alpha   90.00
_cell.angle_beta   90.00
_cell.angle_gamma   90.00
#
_symmetry.space_group_name_H-M   'P 1'
#
loop_
_entity.id
_entity.type
_entity.pdbx_description
1 polymer ?
#
loop_
_entity_poly.entity_id
_entity_poly.type
_entity_poly.pdbx_seq_one_letter_code
_entity_poly.pdbx_strand_id
1 'polypeptide(L)'
;MNMNLSERCYCADVDYPMAVVGTADRGICLYTLEGKPGEFKRVESPLKHQHRCIAIFRDKKTKQPTGFALGSVEGRVAIQYVNPTNPKDNFTFKCHRPPANTSGYQDIYAVNDIAFHPAHGTLATVGSDGSFSFWDKDARTRLKSSEMLDQPLTKCAFNHNGQIFAYAVGYDWSKGHEHFNPAKKNYIYLRACYEDLKPRST
;
A
#
# COMPACT_ATOMS: atom_id res chain seq x y z
N MET A 1 8.52 -5.38 -27.01
CA MET A 1 7.16 -4.85 -26.81
C MET A 1 7.29 -3.67 -25.86
N ASN A 2 6.89 -2.47 -26.27
CA ASN A 2 6.99 -1.28 -25.42
C ASN A 2 5.61 -0.98 -24.85
N MET A 3 5.52 -0.84 -23.52
CA MET A 3 4.32 -0.34 -22.84
C MET A 3 4.44 1.18 -22.77
N ASN A 4 3.61 1.89 -23.52
CA ASN A 4 3.62 3.35 -23.52
C ASN A 4 2.91 3.87 -22.26
N LEU A 5 3.68 4.37 -21.30
CA LEU A 5 3.18 5.05 -20.12
C LEU A 5 2.96 6.55 -20.42
N SER A 6 2.03 7.18 -19.72
CA SER A 6 1.81 8.64 -19.86
C SER A 6 2.91 9.47 -19.20
N GLU A 7 3.57 8.93 -18.17
CA GLU A 7 4.66 9.54 -17.43
C GLU A 7 5.56 8.44 -16.83
N ARG A 8 6.63 8.82 -16.13
CA ARG A 8 7.49 7.99 -15.29
C ARG A 8 6.65 7.06 -14.42
N CYS A 9 7.02 5.78 -14.45
CA CYS A 9 6.50 4.77 -13.54
C CYS A 9 6.97 5.06 -12.11
N TYR A 10 6.03 5.20 -11.18
CA TYR A 10 6.33 5.36 -9.75
C TYR A 10 6.15 4.07 -8.97
N CYS A 11 5.11 3.30 -9.30
CA CYS A 11 4.83 2.03 -8.65
C CYS A 11 4.10 1.08 -9.61
N ALA A 12 4.27 -0.21 -9.41
CA ALA A 12 3.57 -1.24 -10.17
C ALA A 12 3.41 -2.50 -9.32
N ASP A 13 2.42 -3.32 -9.65
CA ASP A 13 2.27 -4.66 -9.10
C ASP A 13 1.68 -5.63 -10.14
N VAL A 14 1.95 -6.92 -9.97
CA VAL A 14 1.59 -7.98 -10.91
C VAL A 14 1.03 -9.19 -10.15
N ASP A 15 -0.17 -9.60 -10.56
CA ASP A 15 -0.81 -10.83 -10.12
C ASP A 15 -1.60 -11.39 -11.29
N TYR A 16 -1.08 -12.44 -11.94
CA TYR A 16 -1.64 -12.96 -13.18
C TYR A 16 -3.16 -13.26 -13.05
N PRO A 17 -4.00 -12.82 -14.00
CA PRO A 17 -3.66 -12.24 -15.30
C PRO A 17 -3.57 -10.71 -15.33
N MET A 18 -3.43 -10.02 -14.19
CA MET A 18 -3.49 -8.58 -14.08
C MET A 18 -2.13 -7.95 -13.74
N ALA A 19 -1.83 -6.81 -14.34
CA ALA A 19 -0.81 -5.88 -13.86
C ALA A 19 -1.40 -4.47 -13.71
N VAL A 20 -0.88 -3.71 -12.76
CA VAL A 20 -1.28 -2.31 -12.53
C VAL A 20 -0.05 -1.43 -12.41
N VAL A 21 -0.10 -0.24 -13.00
CA VAL A 21 0.99 0.76 -12.98
C VAL A 21 0.44 2.12 -12.57
N GLY A 22 1.07 2.75 -11.57
CA GLY A 22 0.84 4.14 -11.18
C GLY A 22 1.96 5.05 -11.68
N THR A 23 1.60 6.18 -12.28
CA THR A 23 2.52 7.13 -12.94
C THR A 23 2.56 8.50 -12.26
N ALA A 24 3.58 9.31 -12.58
CA ALA A 24 3.83 10.59 -11.92
C ALA A 24 2.72 11.64 -12.07
N ASP A 25 2.02 11.62 -13.20
CA ASP A 25 0.84 12.44 -13.51
C ASP A 25 -0.43 11.96 -12.78
N ARG A 26 -0.29 11.03 -11.83
CA ARG A 26 -1.37 10.31 -11.14
C ARG A 26 -2.20 9.44 -12.10
N GLY A 27 -1.66 9.06 -13.25
CA GLY A 27 -2.25 8.04 -14.11
C GLY A 27 -2.24 6.66 -13.44
N ILE A 28 -3.28 5.86 -13.70
CA ILE A 28 -3.36 4.46 -13.30
C ILE A 28 -3.73 3.64 -14.53
N CYS A 29 -2.84 2.74 -14.94
CA CYS A 29 -3.00 1.88 -16.11
C CYS A 29 -3.11 0.43 -15.65
N LEU A 30 -4.15 -0.28 -16.11
CA LEU A 30 -4.32 -1.72 -15.89
C LEU A 30 -4.09 -2.49 -17.18
N TYR A 31 -3.36 -3.59 -17.05
CA TYR A 31 -2.95 -4.45 -18.13
C TYR A 31 -3.44 -5.87 -17.89
N THR A 32 -3.90 -6.51 -18.96
CA THR A 32 -4.13 -7.94 -19.00
C THR A 32 -2.84 -8.59 -19.48
N LEU A 33 -2.52 -9.74 -18.91
CA LEU A 33 -1.36 -10.56 -19.23
C LEU A 33 -1.78 -11.85 -19.93
N GLU A 34 -3.07 -12.07 -20.13
CA GLU A 34 -3.58 -13.19 -20.93
C GLU A 34 -3.23 -13.01 -22.40
N GLY A 35 -2.60 -14.04 -22.99
CA GLY A 35 -2.14 -14.00 -24.37
C GLY A 35 -1.02 -12.99 -24.56
N LYS A 36 -1.36 -11.79 -25.06
CA LYS A 36 -0.40 -10.72 -25.33
C LYS A 36 -0.64 -9.57 -24.35
N PRO A 37 0.35 -9.18 -23.52
CA PRO A 37 0.20 -8.06 -22.60
C PRO A 37 -0.32 -6.80 -23.28
N GLY A 38 -1.41 -6.25 -22.74
CA GLY A 38 -2.11 -5.12 -23.32
C GLY A 38 -2.87 -4.31 -22.28
N GLU A 39 -2.88 -2.99 -22.43
CA GLU A 39 -3.70 -2.11 -21.58
C GLU A 39 -5.17 -2.40 -21.84
N PHE A 40 -5.95 -2.69 -20.81
CA PHE A 40 -7.39 -2.88 -20.94
C PHE A 40 -8.21 -1.79 -20.24
N LYS A 41 -7.60 -1.02 -19.34
CA LYS A 41 -8.31 0.04 -18.61
C LYS A 41 -7.36 1.10 -18.10
N ARG A 42 -7.80 2.36 -18.18
CA ARG A 42 -7.18 3.50 -17.51
C ARG A 42 -8.15 4.08 -16.49
N VAL A 43 -7.67 4.37 -15.29
CA VAL A 43 -8.51 4.80 -14.16
C VAL A 43 -8.07 6.17 -13.70
N GLU A 44 -9.03 7.08 -13.53
CA GLU A 44 -8.78 8.36 -12.87
C GLU A 44 -8.40 8.11 -11.41
N SER A 45 -7.32 8.76 -10.94
CA SER A 45 -6.85 8.50 -9.59
C SER A 45 -7.88 8.91 -8.53
N PRO A 46 -8.23 8.02 -7.59
CA PRO A 46 -9.05 8.37 -6.42
C PRO A 46 -8.29 9.20 -5.38
N LEU A 47 -6.99 9.45 -5.60
CA LEU A 47 -6.12 10.20 -4.70
C LEU A 47 -5.74 11.54 -5.33
N LYS A 48 -5.72 12.58 -4.50
CA LYS A 48 -5.43 13.96 -4.94
C LYS A 48 -3.92 14.26 -4.98
N HIS A 49 -3.11 13.40 -4.37
CA HIS A 49 -1.66 13.59 -4.25
C HIS A 49 -0.89 12.47 -4.97
N GLN A 50 0.42 12.67 -5.09
CA GLN A 50 1.35 11.75 -5.73
C GLN A 50 1.19 10.30 -5.25
N HIS A 51 1.20 9.37 -6.20
CA HIS A 51 1.22 7.92 -5.95
C HIS A 51 2.59 7.49 -5.45
N ARG A 52 2.61 6.54 -4.51
CA ARG A 52 3.85 6.06 -3.89
C ARG A 52 4.02 4.56 -3.99
N CYS A 53 2.95 3.80 -3.75
CA CYS A 53 2.96 2.34 -3.76
C CYS A 53 1.60 1.81 -4.22
N ILE A 54 1.59 0.59 -4.75
CA ILE A 54 0.38 -0.08 -5.24
C ILE A 54 0.49 -1.58 -4.98
N ALA A 55 -0.62 -2.23 -4.64
CA ALA A 55 -0.67 -3.67 -4.39
C ALA A 55 -2.02 -4.25 -4.88
N ILE A 56 -1.96 -5.28 -5.70
CA ILE A 56 -3.12 -6.02 -6.18
C ILE A 56 -3.69 -6.88 -5.04
N PHE A 57 -5.01 -6.98 -4.98
CA PHE A 57 -5.68 -7.94 -4.12
C PHE A 57 -6.61 -8.86 -4.90
N ARG A 58 -6.74 -10.06 -4.36
CA ARG A 58 -7.56 -11.14 -4.92
C ARG A 58 -8.95 -11.14 -4.30
N ASP A 59 -9.91 -11.64 -5.06
CA ASP A 59 -11.22 -12.02 -4.52
C ASP A 59 -11.05 -13.19 -3.53
N LYS A 60 -11.80 -13.16 -2.42
CA LYS A 60 -11.67 -14.17 -1.35
C LYS A 60 -12.06 -15.57 -1.83
N LYS A 61 -13.05 -15.68 -2.73
CA LYS A 61 -13.61 -16.95 -3.20
C LYS A 61 -12.88 -17.46 -4.43
N THR A 62 -12.74 -16.64 -5.46
CA THR A 62 -12.17 -17.09 -6.75
C THR A 62 -10.64 -17.09 -6.74
N LYS A 63 -10.02 -16.39 -5.78
CA LYS A 63 -8.56 -16.14 -5.72
C LYS A 63 -8.00 -15.45 -6.96
N GLN A 64 -8.85 -14.89 -7.81
CA GLN A 64 -8.44 -14.10 -8.97
C GLN A 64 -8.19 -12.63 -8.56
N PRO A 65 -7.23 -11.93 -9.19
CA PRO A 65 -7.05 -10.50 -8.99
C PRO A 65 -8.35 -9.75 -9.34
N THR A 66 -8.81 -8.88 -8.43
CA THR A 66 -10.11 -8.19 -8.56
C THR A 66 -10.03 -6.68 -8.32
N GLY A 67 -8.91 -6.21 -7.77
CA GLY A 67 -8.69 -4.81 -7.47
C GLY A 67 -7.28 -4.55 -6.98
N PHE A 68 -7.03 -3.31 -6.56
CA PHE A 68 -5.75 -2.87 -6.02
C PHE A 68 -5.93 -1.84 -4.89
N ALA A 69 -4.98 -1.83 -3.96
CA ALA A 69 -4.78 -0.75 -3.02
C ALA A 69 -3.71 0.20 -3.56
N LEU A 70 -3.95 1.50 -3.49
CA LEU A 70 -3.02 2.53 -3.92
C LEU A 70 -2.69 3.46 -2.74
N GLY A 71 -1.41 3.63 -2.43
CA GLY A 71 -0.90 4.54 -1.42
C GLY A 71 -0.39 5.85 -2.01
N SER A 72 -0.57 6.94 -1.26
CA SER A 72 -0.09 8.27 -1.63
C SER A 72 0.85 8.86 -0.59
N VAL A 73 1.48 9.98 -0.95
CA VAL A 73 2.34 10.76 -0.05
C VAL A 73 1.56 11.53 1.03
N GLU A 74 0.21 11.55 0.98
CA GLU A 74 -0.63 12.28 1.95
C GLU A 74 -1.21 11.41 3.07
N GLY A 75 -0.59 10.29 3.43
CA GLY A 75 -1.10 9.43 4.52
C GLY A 75 -2.51 8.93 4.22
N ARG A 76 -2.70 8.39 3.02
CA ARG A 76 -3.99 7.92 2.51
C ARG A 76 -3.80 6.75 1.56
N VAL A 77 -4.67 5.76 1.70
CA VAL A 77 -4.79 4.62 0.80
C VAL A 77 -6.18 4.61 0.17
N ALA A 78 -6.23 4.27 -1.12
CA ALA A 78 -7.46 3.98 -1.85
C ALA A 78 -7.60 2.47 -2.07
N ILE A 79 -8.81 1.94 -1.91
CA ILE A 79 -9.20 0.59 -2.34
C ILE A 79 -10.03 0.74 -3.61
N GLN A 80 -9.58 0.11 -4.69
CA GLN A 80 -10.20 0.19 -6.01
C GLN A 80 -10.43 -1.20 -6.58
N TYR A 81 -11.70 -1.57 -6.76
CA TYR A 81 -12.08 -2.74 -7.53
C TYR A 81 -12.05 -2.41 -9.03
N VAL A 82 -11.59 -3.36 -9.85
CA VAL A 82 -11.53 -3.18 -11.30
C VAL A 82 -12.93 -3.07 -11.89
N ASN A 83 -13.83 -3.94 -11.44
CA ASN A 83 -15.23 -3.99 -11.87
C ASN A 83 -16.15 -3.99 -10.63
N PRO A 84 -16.32 -2.83 -9.97
CA PRO A 84 -17.16 -2.75 -8.77
C PRO A 84 -18.63 -2.99 -9.13
N THR A 85 -19.32 -3.82 -8.36
CA THR A 85 -20.78 -4.00 -8.48
C THR A 85 -21.50 -2.78 -7.89
N ASN A 86 -20.97 -2.19 -6.82
CA ASN A 86 -21.47 -0.97 -6.22
C ASN A 86 -20.36 0.10 -6.20
N PRO A 87 -20.59 1.32 -6.71
CA PRO A 87 -19.59 2.39 -6.65
C PRO A 87 -19.06 2.68 -5.23
N LYS A 88 -19.86 2.39 -4.18
CA LYS A 88 -19.45 2.55 -2.78
C LYS A 88 -18.41 1.52 -2.32
N ASP A 89 -18.16 0.45 -3.09
CA ASP A 89 -17.12 -0.55 -2.82
C ASP A 89 -15.72 0.05 -2.98
N ASN A 90 -15.60 1.09 -3.81
CA ASN A 90 -14.39 1.90 -3.92
C ASN A 90 -14.40 2.98 -2.84
N PHE A 91 -13.34 3.07 -2.06
CA PHE A 91 -13.23 4.05 -0.98
C PHE A 91 -11.78 4.42 -0.68
N THR A 92 -11.58 5.45 0.15
CA THR A 92 -10.27 5.82 0.66
C THR A 92 -10.30 5.89 2.18
N PHE A 93 -9.15 5.68 2.82
CA PHE A 93 -8.99 5.85 4.26
C PHE A 93 -7.68 6.54 4.60
N LYS A 94 -7.69 7.30 5.70
CA LYS A 94 -6.50 7.99 6.23
C LYS A 94 -5.66 6.98 7.04
N CYS A 95 -4.34 7.08 6.93
CA CYS A 95 -3.36 6.26 7.64
C CYS A 95 -2.05 7.05 7.78
N HIS A 96 -1.13 6.62 8.66
CA HIS A 96 0.15 7.31 8.85
C HIS A 96 -0.02 8.82 9.16
N ARG A 97 -0.99 9.09 10.06
CA ARG A 97 -1.30 10.41 10.61
C ARG A 97 -1.40 10.25 12.13
N PRO A 98 -0.31 10.46 12.88
CA PRO A 98 -0.38 10.38 14.34
C PRO A 98 -1.40 11.37 14.90
N PRO A 99 -1.79 11.21 16.18
CA PRO A 99 -2.60 12.22 16.87
C PRO A 99 -1.98 13.62 16.75
N ALA A 100 -2.80 14.65 16.85
CA ALA A 100 -2.32 16.02 16.78
C ALA A 100 -1.22 16.26 17.82
N ASN A 101 -0.18 16.99 17.41
CA ASN A 101 0.91 17.38 18.28
C ASN A 101 0.44 18.45 19.30
N THR A 102 1.34 18.87 20.18
CA THR A 102 1.06 19.87 21.23
C THR A 102 0.62 21.23 20.68
N SER A 103 0.92 21.52 19.41
CA SER A 103 0.47 22.73 18.72
C SER A 103 -0.89 22.57 18.02
N GLY A 104 -1.56 21.43 18.18
CA GLY A 104 -2.87 21.15 17.58
C GLY A 104 -2.82 20.75 16.10
N TYR A 105 -1.64 20.67 15.50
CA TYR A 105 -1.48 20.24 14.11
C TYR A 105 -1.35 18.72 14.01
N GLN A 106 -2.00 18.14 13.02
CA GLN A 106 -1.84 16.73 12.69
C GLN A 106 -0.78 16.58 11.60
N ASP A 107 0.33 15.93 11.94
CA ASP A 107 1.35 15.57 10.97
C ASP A 107 0.82 14.47 10.02
N ILE A 108 1.21 14.57 8.75
CA ILE A 108 0.79 13.66 7.68
C ILE A 108 2.05 13.10 7.03
N TYR A 109 2.12 11.77 6.91
CA TYR A 109 3.29 11.06 6.41
C TYR A 109 2.95 10.23 5.17
N ALA A 110 3.94 9.99 4.32
CA ALA A 110 3.74 9.17 3.12
C ALA A 110 3.50 7.71 3.48
N VAL A 111 2.68 7.03 2.67
CA VAL A 111 2.54 5.58 2.70
C VAL A 111 3.63 5.00 1.80
N ASN A 112 4.67 4.41 2.39
CA ASN A 112 5.84 3.95 1.65
C ASN A 112 5.60 2.60 0.96
N ASP A 113 4.84 1.70 1.57
CA ASP A 113 4.56 0.38 0.99
C ASP A 113 3.24 -0.21 1.49
N ILE A 114 2.67 -1.10 0.68
CA ILE A 114 1.44 -1.83 0.96
C ILE A 114 1.64 -3.30 0.58
N ALA A 115 1.21 -4.22 1.44
CA ALA A 115 1.24 -5.65 1.15
C ALA A 115 -0.06 -6.32 1.61
N PHE A 116 -0.60 -7.23 0.80
CA PHE A 116 -1.75 -8.05 1.17
C PHE A 116 -1.31 -9.37 1.81
N HIS A 117 -1.98 -9.78 2.89
CA HIS A 117 -1.75 -11.06 3.53
C HIS A 117 -2.28 -12.19 2.63
N PRO A 118 -1.44 -13.16 2.21
CA PRO A 118 -1.78 -14.10 1.15
C PRO A 118 -2.93 -15.05 1.51
N ALA A 119 -3.15 -15.32 2.80
CA ALA A 119 -4.22 -16.19 3.26
C ALA A 119 -5.51 -15.44 3.66
N HIS A 120 -5.41 -14.18 4.10
CA HIS A 120 -6.52 -13.48 4.77
C HIS A 120 -7.17 -12.39 3.92
N GLY A 121 -6.44 -11.83 2.94
CA GLY A 121 -6.92 -10.71 2.12
C GLY A 121 -6.99 -9.38 2.87
N THR A 122 -6.56 -9.33 4.13
CA THR A 122 -6.24 -8.13 4.89
C THR A 122 -4.92 -7.55 4.40
N LEU A 123 -4.61 -6.30 4.77
CA LEU A 123 -3.43 -5.60 4.28
C LEU A 123 -2.61 -4.97 5.38
N ALA A 124 -1.31 -4.86 5.13
CA ALA A 124 -0.39 -4.04 5.90
C ALA A 124 -0.03 -2.77 5.12
N THR A 125 0.12 -1.66 5.84
CA THR A 125 0.68 -0.41 5.34
C THR A 125 1.86 -0.01 6.21
N VAL A 126 2.92 0.52 5.60
CA VAL A 126 4.07 1.10 6.30
C VAL A 126 4.31 2.53 5.82
N GLY A 127 4.80 3.41 6.70
CA GLY A 127 4.88 4.83 6.39
C GLY A 127 6.08 5.56 6.94
N SER A 128 6.21 6.81 6.49
CA SER A 128 7.26 7.74 6.91
C SER A 128 7.15 8.18 8.38
N ASP A 129 6.03 7.86 9.04
CA ASP A 129 5.80 8.07 10.47
C ASP A 129 6.55 7.05 11.35
N GLY A 130 7.24 6.08 10.74
CA GLY A 130 7.95 5.04 11.48
C GLY A 130 7.02 3.98 12.07
N SER A 131 5.81 3.81 11.54
CA SER A 131 4.85 2.80 12.00
C SER A 131 4.34 1.91 10.88
N PHE A 132 3.84 0.73 11.26
CA PHE A 132 3.00 -0.11 10.41
C PHE A 132 1.58 -0.21 10.96
N SER A 133 0.60 -0.43 10.08
CA SER A 133 -0.78 -0.73 10.47
C SER A 133 -1.33 -1.89 9.66
N PHE A 134 -2.14 -2.74 10.30
CA PHE A 134 -2.88 -3.82 9.68
C PHE A 134 -4.35 -3.42 9.55
N TRP A 135 -4.96 -3.77 8.43
CA TRP A 135 -6.28 -3.31 8.04
C TRP A 135 -7.11 -4.43 7.45
N ASP A 136 -8.41 -4.39 7.70
CA ASP A 136 -9.42 -5.16 7.00
C ASP A 136 -10.18 -4.21 6.07
N LYS A 137 -9.96 -4.34 4.76
CA LYS A 137 -10.62 -3.49 3.75
C LYS A 137 -12.11 -3.81 3.59
N ASP A 138 -12.55 -5.03 3.92
CA ASP A 138 -13.93 -5.46 3.73
C ASP A 138 -14.77 -4.97 4.91
N ALA A 139 -14.26 -5.13 6.14
CA ALA A 139 -14.87 -4.57 7.34
C ALA A 139 -14.62 -3.06 7.49
N ARG A 140 -13.70 -2.49 6.69
CA ARG A 140 -13.24 -1.09 6.78
C ARG A 140 -12.71 -0.73 8.17
N THR A 141 -12.00 -1.64 8.80
CA THR A 141 -11.47 -1.47 10.16
C THR A 141 -9.95 -1.56 10.19
N ARG A 142 -9.35 -0.88 11.16
CA ARG A 142 -7.94 -1.07 11.52
C ARG A 142 -7.85 -2.22 12.52
N LEU A 143 -7.06 -3.23 12.20
CA LEU A 143 -6.85 -4.40 13.06
C LEU A 143 -5.81 -4.11 14.13
N LYS A 144 -4.69 -3.49 13.73
CA LYS A 144 -3.53 -3.22 14.60
C LYS A 144 -2.73 -2.03 14.10
N SER A 145 -2.03 -1.36 15.02
CA SER A 145 -0.97 -0.40 14.71
C SER A 145 0.24 -0.72 15.58
N SER A 146 1.43 -0.52 15.04
CA SER A 146 2.67 -0.63 15.81
C SER A 146 2.93 0.63 16.63
N GLU A 147 3.89 0.53 17.53
CA GLU A 147 4.57 1.71 18.06
C GLU A 147 5.35 2.40 16.94
N MET A 148 5.63 3.69 17.13
CA MET A 148 6.45 4.49 16.21
C MET A 148 7.92 4.22 16.50
N LEU A 149 8.68 3.89 15.45
CA LEU A 149 10.14 3.78 15.50
C LEU A 149 10.80 5.14 15.26
N ASP A 150 12.10 5.20 15.52
CA ASP A 150 12.91 6.42 15.40
C ASP A 150 13.32 6.75 13.95
N GLN A 151 12.91 5.92 12.99
CA GLN A 151 13.14 6.06 11.56
C GLN A 151 11.92 5.56 10.76
N PRO A 152 11.70 6.07 9.54
CA PRO A 152 10.67 5.59 8.63
C PRO A 152 10.71 4.08 8.39
N LEU A 153 9.54 3.49 8.11
CA LEU A 153 9.48 2.17 7.50
C LEU A 153 9.40 2.32 5.98
N THR A 154 10.37 1.74 5.29
CA THR A 154 10.62 1.99 3.85
C THR A 154 10.00 0.92 2.95
N LYS A 155 9.82 -0.29 3.45
CA LYS A 155 9.37 -1.45 2.68
C LYS A 155 8.74 -2.49 3.59
N CYS A 156 7.78 -3.27 3.09
CA CYS A 156 7.28 -4.45 3.79
C CYS A 156 6.89 -5.60 2.87
N ALA A 157 6.83 -6.81 3.42
CA ALA A 157 6.42 -8.00 2.69
C ALA A 157 5.91 -9.09 3.64
N PHE A 158 5.13 -10.02 3.10
CA PHE A 158 4.79 -11.27 3.76
C PHE A 158 5.57 -12.43 3.16
N ASN A 159 5.88 -13.45 3.95
CA ASN A 159 6.30 -14.74 3.40
C ASN A 159 5.11 -15.44 2.72
N HIS A 160 5.38 -16.50 1.95
CA HIS A 160 4.39 -17.13 1.06
C HIS A 160 3.09 -17.60 1.74
N ASN A 161 3.15 -17.97 3.03
CA ASN A 161 1.99 -18.43 3.81
C ASN A 161 1.45 -17.38 4.78
N GLY A 162 2.04 -16.18 4.83
CA GLY A 162 1.62 -15.07 5.70
C GLY A 162 1.96 -15.24 7.18
N GLN A 163 2.75 -16.26 7.57
CA GLN A 163 3.15 -16.41 8.96
C GLN A 163 4.11 -15.31 9.43
N ILE A 164 4.92 -14.76 8.52
CA ILE A 164 5.96 -13.77 8.82
C ILE A 164 5.68 -12.49 8.03
N PHE A 165 5.59 -11.38 8.75
CA PHE A 165 5.64 -10.02 8.22
C PHE A 165 7.05 -9.45 8.38
N ALA A 166 7.66 -9.05 7.27
CA ALA A 166 8.94 -8.36 7.24
C ALA A 166 8.74 -6.87 6.98
N TYR A 167 9.50 -6.02 7.66
CA TYR A 167 9.54 -4.58 7.38
C TYR A 167 10.93 -4.00 7.56
N ALA A 168 11.30 -3.10 6.66
CA ALA A 168 12.59 -2.41 6.66
C ALA A 168 12.47 -1.03 7.32
N VAL A 169 13.44 -0.71 8.17
CA VAL A 169 13.54 0.56 8.91
C VAL A 169 14.78 1.29 8.45
N GLY A 170 14.60 2.53 8.00
CA GLY A 170 15.66 3.36 7.46
C GLY A 170 15.12 4.66 6.90
N TYR A 171 16.01 5.61 6.61
CA TYR A 171 15.60 6.90 6.09
C TYR A 171 15.04 6.81 4.66
N ASP A 172 13.88 7.42 4.41
CA ASP A 172 13.12 7.30 3.14
C ASP A 172 13.18 8.56 2.25
N TRP A 173 14.04 9.52 2.63
CA TRP A 173 14.19 10.82 1.98
C TRP A 173 13.00 11.77 2.08
N SER A 174 12.00 11.47 2.93
CA SER A 174 10.79 12.28 3.10
C SER A 174 11.03 13.73 3.52
N LYS A 175 12.21 14.03 4.08
CA LYS A 175 12.63 15.38 4.49
C LYS A 175 13.93 15.84 3.80
N GLY A 176 14.34 15.17 2.71
CA GLY A 176 15.54 15.53 1.96
C GLY A 176 16.88 15.28 2.67
N HIS A 177 17.95 15.70 2.02
CA HIS A 177 19.32 15.37 2.42
C HIS A 177 19.71 15.90 3.81
N GLU A 178 19.13 17.03 4.25
CA GLU A 178 19.43 17.68 5.53
C GLU A 178 19.09 16.79 6.74
N HIS A 179 18.15 15.86 6.57
CA HIS A 179 17.70 14.95 7.62
C HIS A 179 18.30 13.54 7.50
N PHE A 180 19.13 13.29 6.48
CA PHE A 180 19.83 12.02 6.35
C PHE A 180 21.00 11.94 7.32
N ASN A 181 20.99 10.92 8.18
CA ASN A 181 22.09 10.65 9.11
C ASN A 181 22.78 9.33 8.74
N PRO A 182 23.98 9.35 8.13
CA PRO A 182 24.69 8.13 7.74
C PRO A 182 25.16 7.27 8.92
N ALA A 183 25.17 7.81 10.16
CA ALA A 183 25.52 7.04 11.35
C ALA A 183 24.32 6.23 11.91
N LYS A 184 23.08 6.50 11.50
CA LYS A 184 21.92 5.69 11.89
C LYS A 184 21.93 4.37 11.11
N LYS A 185 21.77 3.26 11.84
CA LYS A 185 21.70 1.92 11.24
C LYS A 185 20.33 1.67 10.62
N ASN A 186 20.34 0.93 9.51
CA ASN A 186 19.13 0.36 8.92
C ASN A 186 18.86 -1.01 9.55
N TYR A 187 17.59 -1.39 9.66
CA TYR A 187 17.18 -2.67 10.21
C TYR A 187 16.15 -3.35 9.31
N ILE A 188 16.11 -4.68 9.35
CA ILE A 188 15.01 -5.48 8.82
C ILE A 188 14.47 -6.29 9.99
N TYR A 189 13.19 -6.09 10.30
CA TYR A 189 12.51 -6.82 11.36
C TYR A 189 11.57 -7.87 10.76
N LEU A 190 11.45 -8.99 11.47
CA LEU A 190 10.52 -10.08 11.15
C LEU A 190 9.57 -10.25 12.33
N ARG A 191 8.27 -10.44 12.04
CA ARG A 191 7.22 -10.57 13.05
C ARG A 191 6.27 -11.71 12.68
N ALA A 192 5.96 -12.58 13.64
CA ALA A 192 4.83 -13.49 13.52
C ALA A 192 3.52 -12.68 13.50
N CYS A 193 2.74 -12.79 12.43
CA CYS A 193 1.64 -11.84 12.17
C CYS A 193 0.30 -12.51 11.82
N TYR A 194 0.28 -13.83 11.67
CA TYR A 194 -0.88 -14.57 11.15
C TYR A 194 -2.19 -14.21 11.89
N GLU A 195 -2.20 -14.34 13.22
CA GLU A 195 -3.40 -14.01 14.03
C GLU A 195 -3.69 -12.49 14.07
N ASP A 196 -2.66 -11.65 14.02
CA ASP A 196 -2.82 -10.18 14.04
C ASP A 196 -3.52 -9.64 12.76
N LEU A 197 -3.48 -10.40 11.67
CA LEU A 197 -4.08 -10.07 10.37
C LEU A 197 -5.35 -10.86 10.05
N LYS A 198 -5.79 -11.73 10.96
CA LYS A 198 -7.06 -12.46 10.81
C LYS A 198 -8.24 -11.48 10.96
N PRO A 199 -9.18 -11.44 10.00
CA PRO A 199 -10.41 -10.66 10.15
C PRO A 199 -11.14 -11.02 11.45
N ARG A 200 -11.72 -10.02 12.12
CA ARG A 200 -12.59 -10.28 13.27
C ARG A 200 -13.86 -10.98 12.79
N SER A 201 -14.27 -12.05 13.47
CA SER A 201 -15.57 -12.67 13.23
C SER A 201 -16.66 -11.63 13.47
N THR A 202 -17.48 -11.38 12.46
CA THR A 202 -18.74 -10.63 12.58
C THR A 202 -19.81 -11.49 13.23
#